data_AF-A0A6L8U1V3-F1
#
_entry.id   AF-A0A6L8U1V3-F1
#
_cell.length_a   1.000
_cell.length_b   1.000
_cell.length_c   1.000
_cell.angle_alpha   90.00
_cell.angle_beta   90.00
_cell.angle_gamma   90.00
#
_symmetry.space_group_name_H-M   'P 1'
#
loop_
_entity.id
_entity.type
_entity.pdbx_description
1 polymer ?
#
loop_
_entity_poly.entity_id
_entity_poly.type
_entity_poly.pdbx_seq_one_letter_code
_entity_poly.pdbx_strand_id
1 'polypeptide(L)'
;MNLLKNVSRIIIGLVFMFSGAVKAIDPLGSAYKFGDYFQAFHLDFLQPLALALGIILCTAEFVAGFSVLSGYRIKTGVWGVMLLMIIFT
;
A
#
# COMPACT_ATOMS: atom_id res chain seq x y z
N MET A 1 13.70 14.80 -20.20
CA MET A 1 12.73 13.70 -19.98
C MET A 1 13.19 12.64 -18.96
N ASN A 2 14.49 12.38 -18.80
CA ASN A 2 14.97 11.40 -17.79
C ASN A 2 14.96 11.91 -16.35
N LEU A 3 15.18 13.22 -16.15
CA LEU A 3 15.17 13.84 -14.81
C LEU A 3 13.79 13.74 -14.15
N LEU A 4 12.72 14.11 -14.88
CA LEU A 4 11.35 14.07 -14.38
C LEU A 4 10.94 12.64 -13.97
N LYS A 5 11.22 11.65 -14.84
CA LYS A 5 10.97 10.22 -14.55
C LYS A 5 11.70 9.77 -13.28
N ASN A 6 12.96 10.15 -13.10
CA ASN A 6 13.76 9.75 -11.94
C ASN A 6 13.27 10.42 -10.66
N VAL A 7 12.92 11.71 -10.71
CA VAL A 7 12.36 12.46 -9.58
C VAL A 7 11.01 11.87 -9.18
N SER A 8 10.09 11.66 -10.13
CA SER A 8 8.80 11.03 -9.85
C SER A 8 8.96 9.64 -9.25
N ARG A 9 9.91 8.84 -9.74
CA ARG A 9 10.21 7.51 -9.19
C ARG A 9 10.65 7.59 -7.73
N ILE A 10 11.56 8.50 -7.40
CA ILE A 10 12.05 8.67 -6.03
C ILE A 10 10.93 9.11 -5.10
N ILE A 11 10.11 10.08 -5.52
CA ILE A 11 8.97 10.58 -4.74
C ILE A 11 7.97 9.45 -4.47
N ILE A 12 7.53 8.75 -5.53
CA ILE A 12 6.56 7.66 -5.41
C ILE A 12 7.11 6.54 -4.51
N GLY A 13 8.37 6.14 -4.71
CA GLY A 13 9.02 5.12 -3.91
C GLY A 13 9.09 5.51 -2.43
N LEU A 14 9.48 6.74 -2.12
CA LEU A 14 9.53 7.26 -0.75
C LEU A 14 8.15 7.31 -0.10
N VAL A 15 7.15 7.84 -0.80
CA VAL A 15 5.78 7.97 -0.26
C VAL A 15 5.20 6.59 0.08
N PHE A 16 5.32 5.62 -0.81
CA PHE A 16 4.81 4.26 -0.57
C PHE A 16 5.60 3.52 0.51
N MET A 17 6.92 3.65 0.52
CA MET A 17 7.76 3.02 1.54
C MET A 17 7.49 3.61 2.93
N PHE A 18 7.30 4.93 3.02
CA PHE A 18 6.93 5.61 4.26
C PHE A 18 5.52 5.24 4.72
N SER A 19 4.53 5.24 3.81
CA SER A 19 3.15 4.81 4.11
C SER A 19 3.11 3.40 4.69
N GLY A 20 3.76 2.45 4.02
CA GLY A 20 3.86 1.07 4.50
C GLY A 20 4.59 0.97 5.84
N ALA A 21 5.68 1.72 6.04
CA ALA A 21 6.40 1.69 7.32
C ALA A 21 5.54 2.20 8.50
N VAL A 22 4.80 3.30 8.31
CA VAL A 22 3.91 3.83 9.36
C VAL A 22 2.76 2.87 9.68
N LYS A 23 2.16 2.27 8.65
CA LYS A 23 1.10 1.26 8.84
C LYS A 23 1.62 -0.03 9.48
N ALA A 24 2.90 -0.34 9.33
CA ALA A 24 3.52 -1.50 9.99
C ALA A 24 3.69 -1.28 11.49
N ILE A 25 3.89 -0.02 11.90
CA ILE A 25 3.99 0.38 13.31
C ILE A 25 2.61 0.31 13.98
N ASP A 26 1.55 0.70 13.27
CA ASP A 26 0.16 0.58 13.74
C ASP A 26 -0.75 -0.15 12.72
N PRO A 27 -0.72 -1.50 12.71
CA PRO A 27 -1.57 -2.29 11.83
C PRO A 27 -3.04 -2.28 12.26
N LEU A 28 -3.35 -1.93 13.52
CA LEU A 28 -4.72 -1.87 14.03
C LEU A 28 -5.50 -0.72 13.39
N GLY A 29 -4.85 0.43 13.19
CA GLY A 29 -5.46 1.54 12.46
C GLY A 29 -5.97 1.15 11.06
N SER A 30 -5.19 0.33 10.33
CA SER A 30 -5.60 -0.20 9.02
C SER A 30 -6.71 -1.24 9.14
N ALA A 31 -6.68 -2.08 10.18
CA ALA A 31 -7.72 -3.08 10.44
C ALA A 31 -9.08 -2.45 10.71
N TYR A 32 -9.14 -1.36 11.49
CA TYR A 32 -10.39 -0.64 11.74
C TYR A 32 -11.01 -0.09 10.45
N LYS A 33 -10.19 0.45 9.54
CA LYS A 33 -10.67 0.90 8.22
C LYS A 33 -11.27 -0.21 7.39
N PHE A 34 -10.63 -1.38 7.34
CA PHE A 34 -11.22 -2.55 6.70
C PHE A 34 -12.53 -2.99 7.37
N GLY A 35 -12.61 -2.94 8.70
CA GLY A 35 -13.84 -3.20 9.44
C GLY A 35 -14.99 -2.26 9.04
N ASP A 36 -14.73 -0.95 8.97
CA ASP A 36 -15.71 0.05 8.54
C ASP A 36 -16.17 -0.20 7.09
N TYR A 37 -15.24 -0.58 6.19
CA TYR A 37 -15.61 -0.94 4.82
C TYR A 37 -16.49 -2.19 4.78
N PHE A 38 -16.16 -3.23 5.53
CA PHE A 38 -16.99 -4.44 5.57
C PHE A 38 -18.39 -4.16 6.10
N GLN A 39 -18.51 -3.34 7.14
CA GLN A 39 -19.81 -2.94 7.65
C GLN A 39 -20.61 -2.13 6.60
N ALA A 40 -19.97 -1.20 5.90
CA ALA A 40 -20.61 -0.41 4.84
C ALA A 40 -21.08 -1.26 3.65
N PHE A 41 -20.38 -2.35 3.35
CA PHE A 41 -20.73 -3.30 2.28
C PHE A 41 -21.57 -4.50 2.75
N HIS A 42 -22.02 -4.53 4.02
CA HIS A 42 -22.75 -5.66 4.61
C HIS A 42 -21.98 -7.00 4.57
N LEU A 43 -20.66 -6.95 4.71
CA LEU A 43 -19.73 -8.08 4.70
C LEU A 43 -19.18 -8.40 6.10
N ASP A 44 -20.00 -8.33 7.15
CA ASP A 44 -19.56 -8.51 8.54
C ASP A 44 -18.87 -9.86 8.81
N PHE A 45 -19.15 -10.89 8.00
CA PHE A 45 -18.45 -12.17 8.09
C PHE A 45 -16.93 -12.08 7.83
N LEU A 46 -16.46 -10.99 7.20
CA LEU A 46 -15.04 -10.73 6.94
C LEU A 46 -14.33 -9.96 8.05
N GLN A 47 -15.02 -9.50 9.11
CA GLN A 47 -14.40 -8.76 10.22
C GLN A 47 -13.15 -9.44 10.81
N PRO A 48 -13.14 -10.77 11.05
CA PRO A 48 -11.95 -11.44 11.59
C PRO A 48 -10.73 -11.33 10.68
N LEU A 49 -10.95 -11.13 9.37
CA LEU A 49 -9.90 -11.02 8.36
C LEU A 49 -9.37 -9.58 8.22
N ALA A 50 -10.03 -8.59 8.82
CA ALA A 50 -9.66 -7.18 8.68
C ALA A 50 -8.21 -6.89 9.09
N LEU A 51 -7.74 -7.52 10.18
CA LEU A 51 -6.35 -7.38 10.63
C LEU A 51 -5.36 -7.98 9.63
N ALA A 52 -5.65 -9.18 9.12
CA ALA A 52 -4.80 -9.86 8.15
C ALA A 52 -4.71 -9.03 6.85
N LEU A 53 -5.83 -8.49 6.37
CA LEU A 53 -5.85 -7.63 5.18
C LEU A 53 -5.13 -6.30 5.41
N GLY A 54 -5.23 -5.72 6.60
CA GLY A 54 -4.44 -4.55 7.01
C GLY A 54 -2.94 -4.80 6.91
N ILE A 55 -2.46 -5.93 7.43
CA ILE A 55 -1.05 -6.32 7.38
C ILE A 55 -0.61 -6.60 5.94
N ILE A 56 -1.43 -7.30 5.15
CA ILE A 56 -1.15 -7.58 3.73
C ILE A 56 -1.03 -6.27 2.94
N LEU A 57 -1.96 -5.34 3.14
CA LEU A 57 -1.94 -4.03 2.49
C LEU A 57 -0.67 -3.25 2.83
N CYS A 58 -0.36 -3.15 4.12
CA CYS A 58 0.83 -2.47 4.62
C CYS A 58 2.12 -3.07 4.01
N THR A 59 2.20 -4.40 3.97
CA THR A 59 3.35 -5.12 3.39
C THR A 59 3.45 -4.86 1.89
N ALA A 60 2.32 -4.90 1.18
CA ALA A 60 2.27 -4.62 -0.26
C ALA A 60 2.72 -3.18 -0.58
N GLU A 61 2.27 -2.20 0.20
CA GLU A 61 2.69 -0.79 0.04
C GLU A 61 4.19 -0.63 0.26
N PHE A 62 4.73 -1.21 1.33
CA PHE A 62 6.15 -1.12 1.64
C PHE A 62 7.00 -1.78 0.55
N VAL A 63 6.65 -3.00 0.14
CA VAL A 63 7.39 -3.76 -0.89
C VAL A 63 7.32 -3.06 -2.25
N ALA A 64 6.16 -2.52 -2.63
CA ALA A 64 6.00 -1.78 -3.86
C ALA A 64 6.84 -0.49 -3.84
N GLY A 65 6.80 0.27 -2.74
CA GLY A 65 7.63 1.46 -2.53
C GLY A 65 9.13 1.17 -2.60
N PHE A 66 9.57 0.12 -1.90
CA PHE A 66 10.95 -0.34 -1.90
C PHE A 66 11.41 -0.78 -3.31
N SER A 67 10.58 -1.54 -4.04
CA SER A 67 10.88 -1.98 -5.41
C SER A 67 11.08 -0.80 -6.37
N VAL A 68 10.23 0.23 -6.27
CA VAL A 68 10.32 1.44 -7.09
C VAL A 68 11.56 2.27 -6.72
N LEU A 69 11.82 2.44 -5.42
CA LEU A 69 12.93 3.24 -4.89
C LEU A 69 14.30 2.59 -5.17
N SER A 70 14.47 1.34 -4.78
CA SER A 70 15.70 0.57 -4.96
C SER A 70 16.01 0.28 -6.43
N GLY A 71 15.03 0.40 -7.32
CA GLY A 71 15.17 0.03 -8.72
C GLY A 71 15.14 -1.49 -8.98
N TYR A 72 14.90 -2.29 -7.94
CA TYR A 72 14.77 -3.74 -8.05
C TYR A 72 13.38 -4.11 -8.58
N ARG A 73 13.33 -4.73 -9.77
CA ARG A 73 12.07 -5.11 -10.45
C ARG A 73 11.06 -3.95 -10.58
N ILE A 74 11.52 -2.78 -11.02
CA ILE A 74 10.68 -1.55 -11.15
C ILE A 74 9.31 -1.80 -11.80
N LYS A 75 9.24 -2.60 -12.87
CA LYS A 75 7.97 -2.84 -13.59
C LYS A 75 6.90 -3.44 -12.67
N THR A 76 7.27 -4.37 -11.78
CA THR A 76 6.33 -4.96 -10.82
C THR A 76 5.98 -3.99 -9.70
N GLY A 77 6.95 -3.23 -9.20
CA GLY A 77 6.71 -2.20 -8.18
C GLY A 77 5.75 -1.11 -8.65
N VAL A 78 5.93 -0.60 -9.89
CA VAL A 78 5.04 0.40 -10.48
C VAL A 78 3.63 -0.14 -10.69
N TRP A 79 3.49 -1.38 -11.16
CA TRP A 79 2.18 -2.03 -11.27
C TRP A 79 1.51 -2.21 -9.92
N GLY A 80 2.27 -2.58 -8.88
CA GLY A 80 1.77 -2.68 -7.51
C GLY A 80 1.28 -1.35 -6.97
N VAL A 81 2.08 -0.29 -7.09
CA VAL A 81 1.69 1.08 -6.72
C VAL A 81 0.41 1.51 -7.46
N MET A 82 0.34 1.26 -8.77
CA MET A 82 -0.81 1.63 -9.58
C MET A 82 -2.09 0.92 -9.13
N LEU A 83 -2.01 -0.39 -8.88
CA LEU A 83 -3.15 -1.17 -8.39
C LEU A 83 -3.63 -0.66 -7.04
N LEU A 84 -2.71 -0.37 -6.11
CA LEU A 84 -3.05 0.15 -4.78
C LEU A 84 -3.71 1.53 -4.86
N MET A 85 -3.22 2.43 -5.73
CA MET A 85 -3.86 3.73 -5.94
C MET A 85 -5.29 3.57 -6.49
N ILE A 86 -5.51 2.71 -7.48
CA ILE A 86 -6.85 2.51 -8.09
C ILE A 86 -7.88 2.00 -7.08
N ILE A 87 -7.47 1.17 -6.12
CA ILE A 87 -8.39 0.57 -5.15
C ILE A 87 -8.66 1.51 -3.97
N PHE A 88 -7.64 2.25 -3.50
CA PHE A 88 -7.71 2.98 -2.23
C PHE A 88 -7.78 4.52 -2.38
N THR A 89 -7.65 5.06 -3.59
CA THR A 89 -7.83 6.50 -3.90
C THR A 89 -9.09 6.69 -4.73
#